data_AF-A0A970BMU9-F1
#
_entry.id   AF-A0A970BMU9-F1
#
_cell.length_a   1.000
_cell.length_b   1.000
_cell.length_c   1.000
_cell.angle_alpha   90.00
_cell.angle_beta   90.00
_cell.angle_gamma   90.00
#
_symmetry.space_group_name_H-M   'P 1'
#
loop_
_entity.id
_entity.type
_entity.pdbx_description
1 polymer ?
#
loop_
_entity_poly.entity_id
_entity_poly.type
_entity_poly.pdbx_seq_one_letter_code
_entity_poly.pdbx_strand_id
1 'polypeptide(L)' 'RVEREQGLDEKYDLLISDPQTSGGLLLAVQKSKVGRLLQALQEKGVKGYLIGEVVEGEGGKLKLCK' A
#
# COMPACT_ATOMS: atom_id res chain seq x y z
N ARG A 1 -3.52 -0.46 13.90
CA ARG A 1 -2.40 0.20 14.62
C ARG A 1 -1.24 0.37 13.65
N VAL A 2 -0.60 1.53 13.64
CA VAL A 2 0.52 1.84 12.74
C VAL A 2 1.81 1.78 13.55
N GLU A 3 2.82 1.12 13.00
CA GLU A 3 4.16 1.01 13.57
C GLU A 3 5.17 1.51 12.53
N ARG A 4 6.13 2.33 12.96
CA ARG A 4 7.18 2.88 12.10
C ARG A 4 8.49 2.15 12.33
N GLU A 5 9.22 1.91 11.24
CA GLU A 5 10.63 1.55 11.34
C GLU A 5 11.44 2.71 11.98
N GLN A 6 12.51 2.37 12.69
CA GLN A 6 13.35 3.36 13.35
C GLN A 6 13.93 4.35 12.34
N GLY A 7 13.86 5.64 12.66
CA GLY A 7 14.37 6.71 11.81
C GLY A 7 13.39 7.21 10.74
N LEU A 8 12.16 6.66 10.65
CA LEU A 8 11.11 7.28 9.84
C LEU A 8 10.58 8.56 10.51
N ASP A 9 10.51 9.62 9.71
CA ASP A 9 9.95 10.92 10.05
C ASP A 9 8.48 10.80 10.48
N GLU A 10 8.08 11.54 11.50
CA GLU A 10 6.71 11.57 12.01
C GLU A 10 5.69 12.08 10.99
N LYS A 11 6.11 12.87 10.00
CA LYS A 11 5.20 13.36 8.94
C LYS A 11 4.52 12.24 8.15
N TYR A 12 5.11 11.04 8.12
CA TYR A 12 4.51 9.89 7.45
C TYR A 12 3.23 9.43 8.17
N ASP A 13 3.11 9.61 9.48
CA ASP A 13 1.88 9.30 10.22
C ASP A 13 0.73 10.22 9.79
N LEU A 14 1.03 11.49 9.49
CA LEU A 14 0.05 12.43 8.95
C LEU A 14 -0.36 12.03 7.53
N LEU A 15 0.62 11.68 6.68
CA LEU A 15 0.36 11.32 5.28
C LEU A 15 -0.53 10.07 5.15
N ILE A 16 -0.26 9.03 5.94
CA ILE A 16 -1.01 7.76 5.86
C ILE A 16 -2.37 7.81 6.55
N SER A 17 -2.60 8.84 7.37
CA SER A 17 -3.89 9.09 8.05
C SER A 17 -4.73 10.17 7.36
N ASP A 18 -4.26 10.65 6.21
CA ASP A 18 -4.95 11.70 5.46
C ASP A 18 -6.32 11.21 4.93
N PRO A 19 -7.42 11.92 5.22
CA PRO A 19 -8.74 11.54 4.75
C PRO A 19 -8.85 11.72 3.24
N GLN A 20 -8.98 10.61 2.52
CA GLN A 20 -9.12 10.64 1.06
C GLN A 20 -10.57 10.82 0.62
N THR A 21 -10.85 11.87 -0.14
CA THR A 21 -12.13 12.04 -0.86
C THR A 21 -12.03 11.38 -2.23
N SER A 22 -12.96 10.47 -2.56
CA SER A 22 -12.94 9.73 -3.82
C SER A 22 -11.60 9.01 -4.08
N GLY A 23 -11.07 8.36 -3.05
CA GLY A 23 -9.81 7.62 -3.11
C GLY A 23 -9.82 6.45 -4.09
N GLY A 24 -8.66 5.78 -4.18
CA GLY A 24 -8.45 4.67 -5.11
C GLY A 24 -8.79 3.28 -4.59
N LEU A 25 -8.56 2.31 -5.48
CA LEU A 25 -8.47 0.86 -5.25
C LEU A 25 -7.34 0.44 -4.30
N LEU A 26 -7.58 -0.03 -3.06
CA LEU A 26 -6.59 -0.81 -2.30
C LEU A 26 -6.88 -2.31 -2.46
N LEU A 27 -5.91 -3.07 -2.96
CA LEU A 27 -6.07 -4.48 -3.34
C LEU A 27 -4.91 -5.32 -2.80
N ALA A 28 -5.22 -6.47 -2.21
CA ALA A 28 -4.25 -7.52 -1.93
C ALA A 28 -4.36 -8.61 -3.00
N VAL A 29 -3.24 -8.97 -3.62
CA VAL A 29 -3.19 -10.05 -4.63
C VAL A 29 -2.01 -10.97 -4.36
N GLN A 30 -2.12 -12.21 -4.87
CA GLN A 30 -0.99 -13.14 -4.85
C GLN A 30 0.22 -12.53 -5.55
N LYS A 31 1.42 -12.71 -4.99
CA LYS A 31 2.69 -12.16 -5.52
C LYS A 31 2.90 -12.48 -7.01
N SER A 32 2.55 -13.69 -7.44
CA SER A 32 2.64 -14.13 -8.84
C SER A 32 1.72 -13.38 -9.81
N LYS A 33 0.70 -12.67 -9.32
CA LYS A 33 -0.30 -11.95 -10.13
C LYS A 33 -0.03 -10.44 -10.23
N VAL A 34 0.92 -9.91 -9.47
CA VAL A 34 1.20 -8.46 -9.41
C VAL A 34 1.52 -7.90 -10.80
N GLY A 35 2.47 -8.52 -11.51
CA GLY A 35 2.87 -8.06 -12.85
C GLY A 35 1.71 -8.05 -13.84
N ARG A 36 0.93 -9.14 -13.88
CA ARG A 36 -0.26 -9.26 -14.74
C ARG A 36 -1.32 -8.19 -14.43
N LEU A 37 -1.55 -7.91 -13.15
CA LEU A 37 -2.52 -6.88 -12.74
C LEU A 37 -2.05 -5.49 -13.18
N LEU A 38 -0.80 -5.13 -12.91
CA LEU A 38 -0.26 -3.82 -13.27
C LEU A 38 -0.27 -3.59 -14.78
N GLN A 39 0.10 -4.61 -15.57
CA GLN A 39 0.00 -4.56 -17.02
C GLN A 39 -1.45 -4.33 -17.49
N ALA A 40 -2.40 -5.10 -16.96
CA ALA A 40 -3.80 -4.96 -17.34
C ALA A 40 -4.40 -3.60 -16.95
N LEU A 41 -3.95 -2.99 -15.85
CA LEU A 41 -4.35 -1.62 -15.48
C LEU A 41 -3.76 -0.60 -16.47
N GLN A 42 -2.48 -0.72 -16.79
CA GLN A 42 -1.81 0.14 -17.75
C GLN A 42 -2.46 0.10 -19.13
N GLU A 43 -2.78 -1.09 -19.63
CA GLU A 43 -3.48 -1.30 -20.92
C GLU A 43 -4.87 -0.63 -20.96
N LYS A 44 -5.51 -0.49 -19.79
CA LYS A 44 -6.80 0.22 -19.63
C LYS A 44 -6.65 1.71 -19.36
N GLY A 45 -5.44 2.25 -19.37
CA GLY A 45 -5.17 3.65 -19.02
C GLY A 45 -5.36 3.97 -17.53
N VAL A 46 -5.38 2.94 -16.67
CA VAL A 46 -5.53 3.08 -15.21
C VAL A 46 -4.17 2.96 -14.54
N LYS A 47 -3.86 3.86 -13.61
CA LYS A 47 -2.62 3.81 -12.83
C LYS A 47 -2.75 2.75 -11.73
N GLY A 48 -1.75 1.88 -11.61
CA GLY A 48 -1.62 0.93 -10.51
C GLY A 48 -0.26 1.07 -9.83
N TYR A 49 -0.23 0.92 -8.50
CA TYR A 49 0.99 1.08 -7.70
C TYR A 49 1.14 -0.11 -6.75
N LEU A 50 2.33 -0.74 -6.74
CA LEU A 50 2.71 -1.66 -5.69
C LEU A 50 3.27 -0.84 -4.52
N ILE A 51 2.51 -0.76 -3.42
CA ILE A 51 2.83 0.09 -2.27
C ILE A 51 3.28 -0.69 -1.03
N GLY A 52 3.37 -2.02 -1.11
CA GLY A 52 3.77 -2.86 0.00
C GLY A 52 3.42 -4.33 -0.21
N GLU A 53 3.51 -5.11 0.86
CA GLU A 53 3.19 -6.53 0.88
C GLU A 53 2.46 -6.92 2.18
N VAL A 54 1.72 -8.03 2.12
CA VAL A 54 1.11 -8.65 3.30
C VAL A 54 2.10 -9.67 3.85
N VAL A 55 2.49 -9.49 5.10
CA VAL A 55 3.38 -10.39 5.83
C VAL A 55 2.62 -11.17 6.91
N GLU A 56 3.20 -12.26 7.39
CA GLU A 56 2.69 -12.95 8.58
C GLU A 56 2.79 -12.04 9.82
N GLY A 57 1.78 -12.11 10.68
CA GLY A 57 1.72 -11.31 11.90
C GLY A 57 0.31 -11.17 12.46
N GLU A 58 0.15 -10.31 13.46
CA GLU A 58 -1.15 -9.97 14.02
C GLU A 58 -1.99 -9.14 13.05
N GLY A 59 -3.27 -9.49 12.91
CA GLY A 59 -4.21 -8.74 12.08
C GLY A 59 -4.40 -7.29 12.57
N GLY A 60 -4.68 -6.39 11.63
CA GLY A 60 -4.98 -4.98 11.93
C GLY A 60 -3.75 -4.11 12.23
N LYS A 61 -2.54 -4.57 11.89
CA LYS A 61 -1.30 -3.81 11.98
C LYS A 61 -0.80 -3.39 10.60
N LEU A 62 -0.23 -2.19 10.53
CA LEU A 62 0.49 -1.67 9.37
C LEU A 62 1.89 -1.28 9.83
N LYS A 63 2.92 -1.74 9.12
CA LYS A 63 4.31 -1.34 9.35
C LYS A 63 4.75 -0.40 8.23
N LEU A 64 5.22 0.79 8.58
CA LEU A 64 5.82 1.74 7.65
C LEU A 64 7.32 1.53 7.61
N CYS A 65 7.84 1.26 6.41
CA CYS A 65 9.25 1.04 6.09
C CYS A 65 9.64 1.88 4.88
N LYS A 66 10.95 2.13 4.72
CA LYS A 66 11.49 2.94 3.63
C LYS A 66 11.86 2.12 2.39
#